data_AF-A0A3M6FIV4-F1
#
_entry.id   AF-A0A3M6FIV4-F1
#
_cell.length_a   1.000
_cell.length_b   1.000
_cell.length_c   1.000
_cell.angle_alpha   90.00
_cell.angle_beta   90.00
_cell.angle_gamma   90.00
#
_symmetry.space_group_name_H-M   'P 1'
#
loop_
_entity.id
_entity.type
_entity.pdbx_description
1 polymer ?
#
loop_
_entity_poly.entity_id
_entity_poly.type
_entity_poly.pdbx_seq_one_letter_code
_entity_poly.pdbx_strand_id
1 'polypeptide(L)'
;MKTSIALALWLAAGGYAWADETVSPEAAPAKSAAPPTAPATPAAGAVGATPSGWATGVGVNPAAQKAASPAQGNGHVNAAPAQPPSGNDPLPPPSSELYQQAQDSVSPLTTQEIRQLRGQVGEVDKAMAAPQVAIVPRISAQTVNLSPGASLPLVRTAVNYPSSLTFIDSTGAPWKLGAAPISGNPDITPYYVPNSPVMVLYAEKPFVSGNVTVYLEGLAVPIMLNVSSGESDTQTHTWTVDSRLDLRVPRRG
;
A
#
# COMPACT_ATOMS: atom_id res chain seq x y z
N MET A 1 42.23 41.74 13.33
CA MET A 1 41.34 41.35 14.45
C MET A 1 40.89 42.62 15.15
N LYS A 2 39.68 43.08 14.85
CA LYS A 2 39.03 44.23 15.51
C LYS A 2 37.58 43.83 15.78
N THR A 3 37.29 43.68 17.06
CA THR A 3 35.98 43.37 17.64
C THR A 3 35.12 44.63 17.65
N SER A 4 33.90 44.54 17.11
CA SER A 4 32.83 45.50 17.36
C SER A 4 31.52 44.74 17.55
N ILE A 5 31.06 44.72 18.80
CA ILE A 5 29.73 44.28 19.23
C ILE A 5 28.79 45.47 19.00
N ALA A 6 27.69 45.27 18.26
CA ALA A 6 26.62 46.24 18.12
C ALA A 6 25.31 45.63 18.64
N LEU A 7 24.87 46.16 19.78
CA LEU A 7 23.58 45.94 20.42
C LEU A 7 22.56 46.90 19.78
N ALA A 8 21.43 46.39 19.30
CA ALA A 8 20.29 47.22 18.90
C ALA A 8 19.00 46.61 19.44
N LEU A 9 18.54 47.15 20.58
CA LEU A 9 17.16 47.09 21.02
C LEU A 9 16.31 48.00 20.12
N TRP A 10 15.12 47.55 19.73
CA TRP A 10 14.02 48.45 19.39
C TRP A 10 12.72 47.94 20.03
N LEU A 11 12.21 48.75 20.95
CA LEU A 11 10.82 48.77 21.40
C LEU A 11 10.03 49.68 20.46
N ALA A 12 8.86 49.26 20.00
CA ALA A 12 7.79 50.19 19.63
C ALA A 12 6.43 49.55 19.89
N ALA A 13 5.63 50.29 20.64
CA ALA A 13 4.30 49.94 21.11
C ALA A 13 3.21 50.53 20.21
N GLY A 14 2.02 49.92 20.28
CA GLY A 14 0.76 50.67 20.39
C GLY A 14 -0.04 50.93 19.11
N GLY A 15 -1.35 50.68 19.18
CA GLY A 15 -2.34 51.26 18.28
C GLY A 15 -3.61 50.42 18.06
N TYR A 16 -4.55 50.46 19.01
CA TYR A 16 -5.96 50.12 18.78
C TYR A 16 -6.68 51.30 18.11
N ALA A 17 -7.61 51.04 17.18
CA ALA A 17 -8.72 51.95 16.85
C ALA A 17 -9.89 51.20 16.19
N TRP A 18 -11.11 51.62 16.55
CA TRP A 18 -12.42 51.04 16.26
C TRP A 18 -13.10 51.69 15.04
N ALA A 19 -14.04 50.93 14.44
CA ALA A 19 -15.35 51.29 13.83
C ALA A 19 -15.51 52.50 12.87
N ASP A 20 -16.16 52.31 11.72
CA ASP A 20 -17.59 52.62 11.54
C ASP A 20 -18.15 52.07 10.20
N GLU A 21 -19.47 51.96 10.19
CA GLU A 21 -20.46 51.32 9.35
C GLU A 21 -20.79 52.07 8.05
N THR A 22 -21.34 51.39 7.03
CA THR A 22 -22.44 51.89 6.16
C THR A 22 -22.99 50.83 5.20
N VAL A 23 -24.20 50.32 5.51
CA VAL A 23 -25.42 50.22 4.68
C VAL A 23 -25.38 49.56 3.27
N SER A 24 -26.04 48.38 3.15
CA SER A 24 -26.74 47.81 1.96
C SER A 24 -28.17 48.39 1.84
N PRO A 25 -29.01 48.20 0.78
CA PRO A 25 -29.11 47.04 -0.15
C PRO A 25 -29.55 47.39 -1.61
N GLU A 26 -29.71 46.41 -2.52
CA GLU A 26 -30.86 46.29 -3.47
C GLU A 26 -30.75 45.04 -4.39
N ALA A 27 -31.93 44.54 -4.74
CA ALA A 27 -32.41 43.29 -5.35
C ALA A 27 -31.83 42.70 -6.66
N ALA A 28 -32.03 41.37 -6.75
CA ALA A 28 -32.19 40.58 -7.97
C ALA A 28 -33.65 40.59 -8.49
N PRO A 29 -33.90 40.14 -9.74
CA PRO A 29 -34.88 39.05 -9.88
C PRO A 29 -34.50 37.96 -10.92
N ALA A 30 -35.14 36.80 -10.77
CA ALA A 30 -34.92 35.52 -11.44
C ALA A 30 -35.74 35.31 -12.75
N LYS A 31 -35.29 34.43 -13.66
CA LYS A 31 -35.97 33.17 -14.10
C LYS A 31 -35.37 32.49 -15.34
N SER A 32 -35.45 31.14 -15.32
CA SER A 32 -35.61 30.16 -16.42
C SER A 32 -34.40 29.70 -17.24
N ALA A 33 -33.99 28.43 -17.01
CA ALA A 33 -33.92 27.35 -18.03
C ALA A 33 -33.66 25.98 -17.37
N ALA A 34 -34.05 24.91 -18.06
CA ALA A 34 -34.44 23.58 -17.56
C ALA A 34 -33.29 22.51 -17.59
N PRO A 35 -33.54 21.23 -17.18
CA PRO A 35 -32.55 20.25 -16.70
C PRO A 35 -31.97 19.31 -17.80
N PRO A 36 -31.00 18.40 -17.47
CA PRO A 36 -30.15 17.73 -18.46
C PRO A 36 -30.76 16.48 -19.11
N THR A 37 -30.35 16.23 -20.35
CA THR A 37 -30.65 15.05 -21.16
C THR A 37 -29.98 13.77 -20.64
N ALA A 38 -30.77 12.71 -20.47
CA ALA A 38 -30.32 11.34 -20.22
C ALA A 38 -29.89 10.64 -21.53
N PRO A 39 -28.99 9.65 -21.50
CA PRO A 39 -28.84 8.68 -22.57
C PRO A 39 -29.73 7.44 -22.35
N ALA A 40 -30.36 7.00 -23.43
CA ALA A 40 -31.25 5.85 -23.51
C ALA A 40 -30.49 4.51 -23.55
N THR A 41 -31.10 3.48 -22.94
CA THR A 41 -30.82 2.06 -23.15
C THR A 41 -31.59 1.55 -24.38
N PRO A 42 -31.07 0.55 -25.10
CA PRO A 42 -31.90 -0.64 -25.33
C PRO A 42 -31.16 -1.97 -25.12
N ALA A 43 -31.98 -3.00 -25.02
CA ALA A 43 -31.72 -4.31 -24.43
C ALA A 43 -31.10 -5.36 -25.36
N ALA A 44 -30.60 -6.41 -24.71
CA ALA A 44 -30.67 -7.84 -25.03
C ALA A 44 -30.32 -8.36 -26.43
N GLY A 45 -29.33 -9.27 -26.46
CA GLY A 45 -29.10 -10.22 -27.55
C GLY A 45 -27.90 -11.11 -27.26
N ALA A 46 -28.15 -12.28 -26.67
CA ALA A 46 -27.17 -13.37 -26.57
C ALA A 46 -27.07 -14.11 -27.91
N VAL A 47 -25.86 -14.47 -28.35
CA VAL A 47 -25.46 -15.82 -28.81
C VAL A 47 -23.96 -15.82 -29.14
N GLY A 48 -23.29 -16.92 -28.81
CA GLY A 48 -21.84 -17.04 -28.77
C GLY A 48 -21.14 -17.19 -30.12
N ALA A 49 -19.83 -16.98 -30.07
CA ALA A 49 -18.86 -17.53 -31.00
C ALA A 49 -17.49 -17.63 -30.31
N THR A 50 -16.92 -18.83 -30.37
CA THR A 50 -15.55 -19.21 -30.03
C THR A 50 -14.49 -18.40 -30.79
N PRO A 51 -13.33 -18.05 -30.18
CA PRO A 51 -12.17 -17.67 -30.96
C PRO A 51 -11.22 -18.86 -31.15
N SER A 52 -11.11 -19.26 -32.40
CA SER A 52 -10.04 -20.11 -32.93
C SER A 52 -8.74 -19.32 -33.04
N GLY A 53 -7.62 -20.00 -32.76
CA GLY A 53 -6.39 -19.84 -33.53
C GLY A 53 -5.25 -19.06 -32.87
N TRP A 54 -4.38 -19.76 -32.16
CA TRP A 54 -2.93 -19.61 -32.32
C TRP A 54 -2.32 -21.01 -32.36
N ALA A 55 -1.81 -21.38 -33.52
CA ALA A 55 -1.11 -22.63 -33.78
C ALA A 55 0.36 -22.49 -33.36
N THR A 56 0.85 -23.43 -32.56
CA THR A 56 2.28 -23.72 -32.43
C THR A 56 2.45 -25.23 -32.51
N GLY A 57 3.22 -25.65 -33.51
CA GLY A 57 3.48 -27.04 -33.82
C GLY A 57 4.51 -27.69 -32.91
N VAL A 58 4.79 -28.93 -33.31
CA VAL A 58 5.82 -29.87 -32.81
C VAL A 58 5.37 -30.70 -31.61
N GLY A 59 4.72 -31.82 -31.91
CA GLY A 59 4.55 -32.93 -31.01
C GLY A 59 5.82 -33.78 -30.93
N VAL A 60 6.18 -34.17 -29.71
CA VAL A 60 7.01 -35.34 -29.42
C VAL A 60 6.32 -36.14 -28.31
N ASN A 61 5.95 -37.37 -28.66
CA ASN A 61 5.55 -38.43 -27.74
C ASN A 61 6.81 -38.94 -27.01
N PRO A 62 6.71 -39.43 -25.76
CA PRO A 62 6.75 -40.89 -25.62
C PRO A 62 5.92 -41.45 -24.46
N ALA A 63 5.18 -42.52 -24.74
CA ALA A 63 4.65 -43.43 -23.74
C ALA A 63 5.32 -44.81 -23.90
N ALA A 64 6.00 -45.22 -22.82
CA ALA A 64 6.18 -46.55 -22.25
C ALA A 64 6.14 -47.82 -23.13
N GLN A 65 7.09 -48.73 -22.92
CA GLN A 65 6.88 -49.95 -22.11
C GLN A 65 8.16 -50.79 -21.94
N LYS A 66 8.20 -51.54 -20.83
CA LYS A 66 9.32 -52.30 -20.23
C LYS A 66 8.94 -53.79 -20.12
N ALA A 67 9.98 -54.63 -20.00
CA ALA A 67 10.05 -56.04 -19.52
C ALA A 67 10.07 -57.12 -20.63
N ALA A 68 10.83 -58.24 -20.60
CA ALA A 68 11.65 -58.92 -19.58
C ALA A 68 12.74 -59.84 -20.24
N SER A 69 13.67 -60.37 -19.44
CA SER A 69 14.89 -61.18 -19.72
C SER A 69 14.64 -62.72 -19.90
N PRO A 70 15.64 -63.65 -19.85
CA PRO A 70 16.85 -63.88 -20.69
C PRO A 70 16.98 -65.36 -21.20
N ALA A 71 17.85 -65.67 -22.16
CA ALA A 71 18.38 -67.04 -22.38
C ALA A 71 19.72 -67.09 -23.15
N GLN A 72 20.58 -68.03 -22.73
CA GLN A 72 21.97 -68.31 -23.14
C GLN A 72 22.13 -68.81 -24.59
N GLY A 73 23.32 -68.60 -25.16
CA GLY A 73 23.83 -69.36 -26.31
C GLY A 73 25.24 -68.95 -26.75
N ASN A 74 26.20 -69.85 -26.56
CA ASN A 74 27.64 -69.73 -26.87
C ASN A 74 27.95 -69.36 -28.33
N GLY A 75 29.10 -68.70 -28.56
CA GLY A 75 29.84 -68.88 -29.82
C GLY A 75 30.77 -67.74 -30.26
N HIS A 76 32.07 -68.00 -30.14
CA HIS A 76 33.15 -67.57 -31.03
C HIS A 76 33.54 -66.08 -31.14
N VAL A 77 34.73 -65.81 -30.58
CA VAL A 77 35.60 -64.69 -30.94
C VAL A 77 35.85 -64.67 -32.45
N ASN A 78 35.54 -63.56 -33.10
CA ASN A 78 36.13 -63.24 -34.40
C ASN A 78 36.48 -61.74 -34.39
N ALA A 79 37.77 -61.46 -34.20
CA ALA A 79 38.32 -60.12 -34.37
C ALA A 79 38.30 -59.79 -35.86
N ALA A 80 37.42 -58.89 -36.27
CA ALA A 80 37.44 -58.30 -37.60
C ALA A 80 38.42 -57.11 -37.64
N PRO A 81 39.11 -56.85 -38.77
CA PRO A 81 40.17 -55.85 -38.85
C PRO A 81 39.63 -54.43 -38.67
N ALA A 82 40.37 -53.59 -37.94
CA ALA A 82 40.08 -52.18 -37.79
C ALA A 82 40.16 -51.45 -39.14
N GLN A 83 39.00 -51.02 -39.64
CA GLN A 83 38.88 -50.08 -40.76
C GLN A 83 39.27 -48.67 -40.26
N PRO A 84 40.11 -47.90 -40.97
CA PRO A 84 40.40 -46.52 -40.57
C PRO A 84 39.14 -45.65 -40.68
N PRO A 85 38.90 -44.72 -39.72
CA PRO A 85 37.69 -43.93 -39.71
C PRO A 85 37.66 -42.98 -40.91
N SER A 86 36.55 -43.02 -41.66
CA SER A 86 36.28 -42.09 -42.75
C SER A 86 35.89 -40.74 -42.15
N GLY A 87 36.46 -39.65 -42.66
CA GLY A 87 36.33 -38.28 -42.10
C GLY A 87 34.95 -37.62 -42.19
N ASN A 88 33.86 -38.39 -42.21
CA ASN A 88 32.46 -37.92 -42.29
C ASN A 88 31.52 -38.65 -41.32
N ASP A 89 32.02 -39.41 -40.34
CA ASP A 89 31.16 -39.96 -39.29
C ASP A 89 30.71 -38.83 -38.34
N PRO A 90 29.39 -38.69 -38.07
CA PRO A 90 28.92 -37.71 -37.09
C PRO A 90 29.56 -38.04 -35.75
N LEU A 91 30.25 -37.05 -35.17
CA LEU A 91 30.83 -37.14 -33.83
C LEU A 91 29.77 -37.70 -32.88
N PRO A 92 30.08 -38.75 -32.09
CA PRO A 92 29.14 -39.29 -31.13
C PRO A 92 28.66 -38.14 -30.22
N PRO A 93 27.36 -38.06 -29.90
CA PRO A 93 26.85 -37.01 -29.03
C PRO A 93 27.71 -36.99 -27.77
N PRO A 94 28.15 -35.81 -27.28
CA PRO A 94 29.00 -35.73 -26.12
C PRO A 94 28.36 -36.55 -25.02
N SER A 95 29.13 -37.49 -24.46
CA SER A 95 28.65 -38.31 -23.35
C SER A 95 28.11 -37.34 -22.30
N SER A 96 26.90 -37.60 -21.81
CA SER A 96 26.21 -36.75 -20.83
C SER A 96 27.11 -36.43 -19.62
N GLU A 97 28.07 -37.32 -19.33
CA GLU A 97 29.10 -37.14 -18.30
C GLU A 97 30.11 -36.03 -18.61
N LEU A 98 30.66 -35.92 -19.83
CA LEU A 98 31.58 -34.83 -20.18
C LEU A 98 30.85 -33.48 -20.23
N TYR A 99 29.59 -33.49 -20.64
CA TYR A 99 28.73 -32.31 -20.58
C TYR A 99 28.41 -31.91 -19.13
N GLN A 100 28.09 -32.86 -18.25
CA GLN A 100 27.88 -32.63 -16.82
C GLN A 100 29.16 -32.11 -16.14
N GLN A 101 30.32 -32.72 -16.41
CA GLN A 101 31.60 -32.26 -15.88
C GLN A 101 31.94 -30.83 -16.33
N ALA A 102 31.67 -30.48 -17.60
CA ALA A 102 31.83 -29.12 -18.11
C ALA A 102 30.79 -28.16 -17.51
N GLN A 103 29.57 -28.63 -17.26
CA GLN A 103 28.50 -27.86 -16.63
C GLN A 103 28.79 -27.56 -15.16
N ASP A 104 29.34 -28.52 -14.42
CA ASP A 104 29.80 -28.36 -13.02
C ASP A 104 31.03 -27.44 -12.93
N SER A 105 31.88 -27.44 -13.97
CA SER A 105 33.04 -26.54 -14.05
C SER A 105 32.66 -25.08 -14.34
N VAL A 106 31.55 -24.85 -15.05
CA VAL A 106 31.07 -23.50 -15.45
C VAL A 106 30.01 -22.96 -14.48
N SER A 107 29.24 -23.85 -13.86
CA SER A 107 28.22 -23.52 -12.86
C SER A 107 28.55 -24.25 -11.56
N PRO A 108 29.31 -23.62 -10.64
CA PRO A 108 29.75 -24.27 -9.40
C PRO A 108 28.60 -24.55 -8.42
N LEU A 109 27.38 -24.12 -8.73
CA LEU A 109 26.17 -24.39 -7.95
C LEU A 109 25.15 -25.08 -8.85
N THR A 110 24.64 -26.21 -8.38
CA THR A 110 23.52 -26.89 -9.02
C THR A 110 22.26 -26.03 -8.97
N THR A 111 21.31 -26.29 -9.86
CA THR A 111 20.02 -25.58 -9.84
C THR A 111 19.28 -25.73 -8.51
N GLN A 112 19.48 -26.84 -7.79
CA GLN A 112 18.89 -27.04 -6.46
C GLN A 112 19.55 -26.14 -5.41
N GLU A 113 20.87 -26.04 -5.40
CA GLU A 113 21.61 -25.15 -4.49
C GLU A 113 21.29 -23.67 -4.75
N ILE A 114 21.11 -23.26 -6.00
CA ILE A 114 20.67 -21.90 -6.35
C ILE A 114 19.26 -21.62 -5.78
N ARG A 115 18.34 -22.58 -5.85
CA ARG A 115 16.99 -22.43 -5.26
C ARG A 115 17.06 -22.35 -3.74
N GLN A 116 17.91 -23.17 -3.11
CA GLN A 116 18.11 -23.16 -1.66
C GLN A 116 18.71 -21.83 -1.19
N LEU A 117 19.76 -21.36 -1.85
CA LEU A 117 20.38 -20.07 -1.54
C LEU A 117 19.41 -18.92 -1.72
N ARG A 118 18.62 -18.92 -2.81
CA ARG A 118 17.57 -17.92 -3.02
C ARG A 118 16.49 -17.99 -1.93
N GLY A 119 16.14 -19.19 -1.48
CA GLY A 119 15.22 -19.40 -0.37
C GLY A 119 15.73 -18.75 0.91
N GLN A 120 17.00 -18.99 1.27
CA GLN A 120 17.63 -18.39 2.45
C GLN A 120 17.69 -16.86 2.37
N VAL A 121 18.06 -16.30 1.21
CA VAL A 121 18.04 -14.85 1.00
C VAL A 121 16.63 -14.30 1.18
N GLY A 122 15.62 -14.96 0.58
CA GLY A 122 14.22 -14.56 0.75
C GLY A 122 13.71 -14.65 2.18
N GLU A 123 14.16 -15.64 2.97
CA GLU A 123 13.83 -15.75 4.40
C GLU A 123 14.49 -14.64 5.22
N VAL A 124 15.75 -14.30 4.93
CA VAL A 124 16.45 -13.17 5.56
C VAL A 124 15.76 -11.85 5.22
N ASP A 125 15.46 -11.62 3.94
CA ASP A 125 14.74 -10.42 3.49
C ASP A 125 13.37 -10.30 4.17
N LYS A 126 12.65 -11.42 4.28
CA LYS A 126 11.36 -11.47 4.97
C LYS A 126 11.49 -11.21 6.46
N ALA A 127 12.52 -11.75 7.12
CA ALA A 127 12.77 -11.53 8.55
C ALA A 127 13.13 -10.06 8.83
N MET A 128 13.89 -9.42 7.94
CA MET A 128 14.26 -8.00 8.04
C MET A 128 13.07 -7.07 7.76
N ALA A 129 12.17 -7.46 6.86
CA ALA A 129 10.97 -6.69 6.51
C ALA A 129 9.77 -6.93 7.45
N ALA A 130 9.82 -7.97 8.29
CA ALA A 130 8.73 -8.30 9.19
C ALA A 130 8.50 -7.16 10.19
N PRO A 131 7.26 -6.63 10.30
CA PRO A 131 6.93 -5.67 11.34
C PRO A 131 7.19 -6.27 12.71
N GLN A 132 7.84 -5.52 13.60
CA GLN A 132 8.10 -5.94 14.99
C GLN A 132 6.80 -6.14 15.79
N VAL A 133 5.70 -5.52 15.33
CA VAL A 133 4.37 -5.57 15.95
C VAL A 133 3.35 -5.93 14.87
N ALA A 134 2.52 -6.94 15.13
CA ALA A 134 1.42 -7.32 14.25
C ALA A 134 0.32 -6.24 14.27
N ILE A 135 0.00 -5.69 13.10
CA ILE A 135 -1.00 -4.62 12.98
C ILE A 135 -2.35 -5.22 12.60
N VAL A 136 -3.38 -4.93 13.39
CA VAL A 136 -4.75 -5.39 13.16
C VAL A 136 -5.62 -4.19 12.80
N PRO A 137 -5.94 -4.00 11.50
CA PRO A 137 -6.84 -2.94 11.06
C PRO A 137 -8.29 -3.21 11.51
N ARG A 138 -8.96 -2.19 12.05
CA ARG A 138 -10.37 -2.23 12.46
C ARG A 138 -11.13 -1.00 12.01
N ILE A 139 -12.45 -1.16 11.90
CA ILE A 139 -13.39 -0.05 11.74
C ILE A 139 -13.95 0.27 13.13
N SER A 140 -13.84 1.55 13.50
CA SER A 140 -14.24 2.05 14.81
C SER A 140 -15.18 3.24 14.65
N ALA A 141 -16.00 3.48 15.66
CA ALA A 141 -16.83 4.68 15.75
C ALA A 141 -16.70 5.26 17.16
N GLN A 142 -16.57 6.58 17.24
CA GLN A 142 -16.43 7.30 18.50
C GLN A 142 -17.31 8.55 18.49
N THR A 143 -17.87 8.89 19.64
CA THR A 143 -18.60 10.14 19.82
C THR A 143 -17.69 11.15 20.49
N VAL A 144 -17.53 12.31 19.85
CA VAL A 144 -16.72 13.41 20.37
C VAL A 144 -17.49 14.11 21.49
N ASN A 145 -16.81 14.46 22.57
CA ASN A 145 -17.37 15.30 23.62
C ASN A 145 -16.79 16.71 23.50
N LEU A 146 -17.65 17.72 23.32
CA LEU A 146 -17.27 19.13 23.16
C LEU A 146 -17.33 19.92 24.48
N SER A 147 -17.55 19.25 25.61
CA SER A 147 -17.56 19.91 26.92
C SER A 147 -16.15 20.40 27.27
N PRO A 148 -16.00 21.58 27.88
CA PRO A 148 -14.71 22.04 28.39
C PRO A 148 -14.09 20.99 29.32
N GLY A 149 -12.81 20.63 29.09
CA GLY A 149 -12.12 19.61 29.87
C GLY A 149 -12.47 18.16 29.53
N ALA A 150 -13.26 17.91 28.48
CA ALA A 150 -13.50 16.56 27.99
C ALA A 150 -12.22 15.91 27.43
N SER A 151 -12.14 14.58 27.53
CA SER A 151 -11.04 13.81 26.97
C SER A 151 -11.02 13.89 25.44
N LEU A 152 -9.82 13.97 24.87
CA LEU A 152 -9.63 13.98 23.42
C LEU A 152 -9.91 12.59 22.85
N PRO A 153 -10.65 12.47 21.72
CA PRO A 153 -10.80 11.21 21.01
C PRO A 153 -9.44 10.70 20.53
N LEU A 154 -9.20 9.41 20.75
CA LEU A 154 -7.98 8.73 20.36
C LEU A 154 -8.12 8.13 18.96
N VAL A 155 -7.12 8.35 18.12
CA VAL A 155 -6.99 7.78 16.79
C VAL A 155 -5.74 6.92 16.75
N ARG A 156 -5.92 5.63 16.54
CA ARG A 156 -4.80 4.70 16.42
C ARG A 156 -4.45 4.50 14.97
N THR A 157 -3.24 4.88 14.58
CA THR A 157 -2.68 4.73 13.25
C THR A 157 -1.41 3.87 13.30
N ALA A 158 -0.81 3.53 12.16
CA ALA A 158 0.52 2.95 12.11
C ALA A 158 1.17 3.23 10.74
N VAL A 159 2.48 3.03 10.67
CA VAL A 159 3.24 3.11 9.40
C VAL A 159 2.66 2.10 8.41
N ASN A 160 2.41 2.55 7.17
CA ASN A 160 1.74 1.78 6.11
C ASN A 160 0.26 1.43 6.37
N TYR A 161 -0.32 1.88 7.49
CA TYR A 161 -1.74 1.70 7.81
C TYR A 161 -2.38 3.05 8.18
N PRO A 162 -2.67 3.89 7.17
CA PRO A 162 -3.29 5.18 7.42
C PRO A 162 -4.69 5.02 8.00
N SER A 163 -5.09 5.99 8.84
CA SER A 163 -6.41 6.04 9.47
C SER A 163 -7.30 7.01 8.72
N SER A 164 -8.41 6.52 8.16
CA SER A 164 -9.41 7.36 7.49
C SER A 164 -10.47 7.82 8.48
N LEU A 165 -10.66 9.12 8.65
CA LEU A 165 -11.64 9.67 9.57
C LEU A 165 -12.79 10.28 8.78
N THR A 166 -14.02 10.02 9.23
CA THR A 166 -15.23 10.64 8.70
C THR A 166 -15.97 11.37 9.81
N PHE A 167 -16.35 12.62 9.56
CA PHE A 167 -17.10 13.44 10.52
C PHE A 167 -18.59 13.40 10.20
N ILE A 168 -19.39 13.15 11.23
CA ILE A 168 -20.84 13.02 11.14
C ILE A 168 -21.45 13.88 12.24
N ASP A 169 -22.49 14.64 11.91
CA ASP A 169 -23.21 15.47 12.86
C ASP A 169 -24.16 14.62 13.75
N SER A 170 -24.92 15.29 14.62
CA SER A 170 -25.90 14.62 15.49
C SER A 170 -27.09 14.01 14.74
N THR A 171 -27.36 14.46 13.51
CA THR A 171 -28.46 13.97 12.66
C THR A 171 -28.07 12.78 11.79
N GLY A 172 -26.77 12.49 11.68
CA GLY A 172 -26.22 11.48 10.78
C GLY A 172 -25.78 12.05 9.43
N ALA A 173 -25.86 13.36 9.22
CA ALA A 173 -25.38 14.02 8.03
C ALA A 173 -23.85 14.13 8.05
N PRO A 174 -23.17 13.97 6.90
CA PRO A 174 -21.73 14.18 6.82
C PRO A 174 -21.37 15.65 7.07
N TRP A 175 -20.44 15.90 7.98
CA TRP A 175 -19.99 17.24 8.34
C TRP A 175 -18.66 17.57 7.66
N LYS A 176 -18.67 18.57 6.76
CA LYS A 176 -17.48 18.96 6.00
C LYS A 176 -16.42 19.62 6.87
N LEU A 177 -15.16 19.44 6.48
CA LEU A 177 -14.04 20.19 7.02
C LEU A 177 -14.10 21.65 6.55
N GLY A 178 -13.89 22.58 7.48
CA GLY A 178 -13.87 24.02 7.21
C GLY A 178 -12.49 24.57 6.85
N ALA A 179 -11.41 23.86 7.22
CA ALA A 179 -10.04 24.24 6.90
C ALA A 179 -9.12 23.01 6.88
N ALA A 180 -7.89 23.20 6.41
CA ALA A 180 -6.85 22.19 6.50
C ALA A 180 -6.59 21.79 7.97
N PRO A 181 -6.55 20.49 8.31
CA PRO A 181 -6.15 20.04 9.63
C PRO A 181 -4.72 20.43 9.95
N ILE A 182 -4.45 20.73 11.21
CA ILE A 182 -3.12 21.12 11.68
C ILE A 182 -2.58 20.02 12.57
N SER A 183 -1.42 19.47 12.23
CA SER A 183 -0.73 18.50 13.08
C SER A 183 0.24 19.20 14.04
N GLY A 184 0.23 18.77 15.29
CA GLY A 184 1.20 19.17 16.31
C GLY A 184 2.47 18.32 16.32
N ASN A 185 2.53 17.25 15.51
CA ASN A 185 3.71 16.41 15.37
C ASN A 185 4.06 16.27 13.87
N PRO A 186 5.28 16.65 13.43
CA PRO A 186 5.68 16.57 12.03
C PRO A 186 5.73 15.14 11.49
N ASP A 187 5.88 14.11 12.34
CA ASP A 187 5.86 12.71 11.93
C ASP A 187 4.43 12.18 11.69
N ILE A 188 3.40 13.02 11.90
CA ILE A 188 1.99 12.73 11.64
C ILE A 188 1.46 13.74 10.63
N THR A 189 1.19 13.26 9.42
CA THR A 189 0.78 14.09 8.29
C THR A 189 -0.72 13.91 8.00
N PRO A 190 -1.54 14.96 8.16
CA PRO A 190 -2.95 14.92 7.79
C PRO A 190 -3.14 15.26 6.32
N TYR A 191 -3.83 14.39 5.61
CA TYR A 191 -4.34 14.65 4.27
C TYR A 191 -5.84 14.91 4.34
N TYR A 192 -6.30 15.99 3.72
CA TYR A 192 -7.72 16.32 3.68
C TYR A 192 -8.18 16.55 2.26
N VAL A 193 -9.46 16.30 2.04
CA VAL A 193 -10.13 16.64 0.79
C VAL A 193 -10.97 17.89 1.04
N PRO A 194 -10.76 19.00 0.31
CA PRO A 194 -11.59 20.19 0.44
C PRO A 194 -13.08 19.88 0.22
N ASN A 195 -13.96 20.53 0.98
CA ASN A 195 -15.42 20.33 0.93
C ASN A 195 -15.89 18.88 1.19
N SER A 196 -15.04 18.05 1.80
CA SER A 196 -15.34 16.66 2.16
C SER A 196 -15.46 16.52 3.70
N PRO A 197 -16.26 15.56 4.19
CA PRO A 197 -16.28 15.17 5.60
C PRO A 197 -15.17 14.18 5.96
N VAL A 198 -14.26 13.88 5.03
CA VAL A 198 -13.23 12.84 5.19
C VAL A 198 -11.84 13.45 5.26
N MET A 199 -11.02 12.95 6.17
CA MET A 199 -9.57 13.13 6.16
C MET A 199 -8.85 11.80 6.34
N VAL A 200 -7.58 11.76 6.01
CA VAL A 200 -6.70 10.61 6.22
C VAL A 200 -5.50 11.06 7.05
N LEU A 201 -5.20 10.31 8.11
CA LEU A 201 -4.00 10.51 8.91
C LEU A 201 -2.97 9.46 8.53
N TYR A 202 -1.76 9.93 8.26
CA TYR A 202 -0.61 9.11 7.94
C TYR A 202 0.47 9.31 9.01
N ALA A 203 1.01 8.22 9.53
CA ALA A 203 2.18 8.25 10.41
C ALA A 203 3.43 7.85 9.62
N GLU A 204 4.44 8.72 9.66
CA GLU A 204 5.71 8.51 8.96
C GLU A 204 6.63 7.54 9.72
N LYS A 205 6.50 7.50 11.04
CA LYS A 205 7.31 6.67 11.94
C LYS A 205 6.44 5.83 12.88
N PRO A 206 6.94 4.68 13.33
CA PRO A 206 6.28 3.92 14.39
C PRO A 206 6.55 4.60 15.75
N PHE A 207 5.68 4.34 16.72
CA PHE A 207 5.77 4.80 18.12
C PHE A 207 5.79 6.33 18.29
N VAL A 208 5.13 7.06 17.39
CA VAL A 208 4.93 8.50 17.51
C VAL A 208 3.53 8.82 18.02
N SER A 209 3.42 9.84 18.86
CA SER A 209 2.15 10.38 19.33
C SER A 209 2.09 11.88 19.04
N GLY A 210 0.90 12.40 18.74
CA GLY A 210 0.70 13.82 18.49
C GLY A 210 -0.77 14.21 18.56
N ASN A 211 -1.01 15.51 18.52
CA ASN A 211 -2.36 16.05 18.45
C ASN A 211 -2.63 16.58 17.05
N VAL A 212 -3.86 16.41 16.56
CA VAL A 212 -4.30 17.00 15.28
C VAL A 212 -5.54 17.84 15.55
N THR A 213 -5.47 19.10 15.14
CA THR A 213 -6.58 20.05 15.24
C THR A 213 -7.38 20.05 13.94
N VAL A 214 -8.69 19.87 14.07
CA VAL A 214 -9.63 19.79 12.95
C VAL A 214 -10.66 20.89 13.05
N TYR A 215 -10.86 21.59 11.94
CA TYR A 215 -11.89 22.61 11.81
C TYR A 215 -13.05 22.06 11.00
N LEU A 216 -14.27 22.18 11.53
CA LEU A 216 -15.50 21.82 10.83
C LEU A 216 -16.23 23.08 10.39
N GLU A 217 -16.91 23.01 9.26
CA GLU A 217 -17.66 24.12 8.69
C GLU A 217 -18.77 24.57 9.66
N GLY A 218 -18.85 25.87 9.98
CA GLY A 218 -19.85 26.41 10.90
C GLY A 218 -19.66 26.07 12.38
N LEU A 219 -18.66 25.26 12.75
CA LEU A 219 -18.37 24.92 14.14
C LEU A 219 -17.32 25.87 14.72
N ALA A 220 -17.71 26.70 15.69
CA ALA A 220 -16.81 27.67 16.33
C ALA A 220 -15.67 27.04 17.17
N VAL A 221 -15.86 25.81 17.66
CA VAL A 221 -14.89 25.11 18.51
C VAL A 221 -14.19 24.03 17.69
N PRO A 222 -12.86 24.07 17.53
CA PRO A 222 -12.15 23.03 16.81
C PRO A 222 -12.16 21.72 17.58
N ILE A 223 -12.09 20.61 16.85
CA ILE A 223 -11.96 19.28 17.42
C ILE A 223 -10.48 18.94 17.51
N MET A 224 -10.00 18.68 18.71
CA MET A 224 -8.64 18.18 18.92
C MET A 224 -8.67 16.66 19.00
N LEU A 225 -7.87 16.00 18.16
CA LEU A 225 -7.70 14.56 18.13
C LEU A 225 -6.34 14.21 18.74
N ASN A 226 -6.27 13.14 19.52
CA ASN A 226 -5.00 12.53 19.89
C ASN A 226 -4.72 11.37 18.93
N VAL A 227 -3.52 11.33 18.36
CA VAL A 227 -3.11 10.35 17.36
C VAL A 227 -1.92 9.60 17.89
N SER A 228 -1.96 8.27 17.82
CA SER A 228 -0.87 7.40 18.25
C SER A 228 -0.55 6.35 17.18
N SER A 229 0.74 6.19 16.88
CA SER A 229 1.31 5.28 15.88
C SER A 229 1.95 4.04 16.55
N GLY A 230 1.26 3.45 17.52
CA GLY A 230 1.77 2.30 18.28
C GLY A 230 1.92 2.61 19.77
N GLU A 231 1.67 1.60 20.58
CA GLU A 231 1.96 1.62 22.01
C GLU A 231 3.28 0.89 22.27
N SER A 232 4.14 1.46 23.11
CA SER A 232 5.45 0.88 23.42
C SER A 232 5.33 -0.36 24.33
N ASP A 233 4.17 -0.54 24.96
CA ASP A 233 3.93 -1.55 25.99
C ASP A 233 2.75 -2.45 25.62
N THR A 234 3.00 -3.47 24.80
CA THR A 234 2.10 -4.63 24.79
C THR A 234 2.93 -5.92 24.74
N GLN A 235 2.87 -6.69 25.82
CA GLN A 235 3.35 -8.09 25.86
C GLN A 235 2.76 -8.94 24.71
N THR A 236 1.65 -8.47 24.13
CA THR A 236 0.89 -9.11 23.04
C THR A 236 1.44 -8.85 21.63
N HIS A 237 2.50 -8.05 21.44
CA HIS A 237 3.10 -7.74 20.12
C HIS A 237 2.06 -7.38 19.04
N THR A 238 0.91 -6.84 19.43
CA THR A 238 -0.22 -6.61 18.53
C THR A 238 -0.75 -5.21 18.75
N TRP A 239 -0.81 -4.43 17.67
CA TRP A 239 -1.33 -3.08 17.66
C TRP A 239 -2.63 -3.03 16.86
N THR A 240 -3.70 -2.53 17.49
CA THR A 240 -4.97 -2.32 16.80
C THR A 240 -4.99 -0.93 16.19
N VAL A 241 -5.20 -0.86 14.89
CA VAL A 241 -5.29 0.39 14.12
C VAL A 241 -6.72 0.66 13.74
N ASP A 242 -7.14 1.91 13.83
CA ASP A 242 -8.42 2.37 13.34
C ASP A 242 -8.27 2.74 11.85
N SER A 243 -8.47 1.77 10.95
CA SER A 243 -8.37 2.00 9.50
C SER A 243 -9.46 2.92 8.99
N ARG A 244 -10.64 2.83 9.61
CA ARG A 244 -11.72 3.79 9.45
C ARG A 244 -12.26 4.15 10.82
N LEU A 245 -12.33 5.45 11.10
CA LEU A 245 -12.89 5.99 12.32
C LEU A 245 -14.01 6.97 11.99
N ASP A 246 -15.23 6.60 12.36
CA ASP A 246 -16.39 7.48 12.21
C ASP A 246 -16.57 8.29 13.50
N LEU A 247 -16.39 9.61 13.40
CA LEU A 247 -16.52 10.56 14.51
C LEU A 247 -17.88 11.22 14.49
N ARG A 248 -18.68 10.96 15.54
CA ARG A 248 -19.97 11.61 15.76
C ARG A 248 -19.79 12.85 16.61
N VAL A 249 -20.21 14.00 16.08
CA VAL A 249 -20.15 15.29 16.75
C VAL A 249 -21.54 15.62 17.30
N PRO A 250 -21.70 15.93 18.60
CA PRO A 250 -22.99 16.16 19.24
C PRO A 250 -23.55 17.57 18.95
N ARG A 251 -23.39 18.05 17.72
CA ARG A 251 -23.93 19.30 17.19
C ARG A 251 -24.41 19.08 15.76
N ARG A 252 -25.17 20.04 15.25
CA ARG A 252 -25.63 20.06 13.86
C ARG A 252 -24.67 20.89 13.01
N GLY A 253 -24.29 20.33 11.87
CA GLY A 253 -23.46 20.98 10.85
C GLY A 253 -24.25 21.49 9.66
#